data_AF-A0A4S2FFG7-F1
#
_entry.id   AF-A0A4S2FFG7-F1
#
_cell.length_a   1.000
_cell.length_b   1.000
_cell.length_c   1.000
_cell.angle_alpha   90.00
_cell.angle_beta   90.00
_cell.angle_gamma   90.00
#
_symmetry.space_group_name_H-M   'P 1'
#
loop_
_entity.id
_entity.type
_entity.pdbx_description
1 polymer ?
#
loop_
_entity_poly.entity_id
_entity_poly.type
_entity_poly.pdbx_seq_one_letter_code
_entity_poly.pdbx_strand_id
1 'polypeptide(L)'
;MFISTIQSMASLPAFQASPIDTVVVAFEGFSLRSEAKQPIDSLADWKAACEQHGLKMAVNALKLFMEEEVDGLEHFLQALKDVDVDAIYYADEGVFEIAQRLGLQEKLVYQPETLVTNTPDVRFYLDLGVKSVSLAHELSLEEIVGIVQNCPQAEILIHGYFSILYSRRPLVTNYLRHIGKEKKSDRYDLVEQTRDEAMPVLEDESGTHVFSAEPIQSLDYIQALYDAGVRRFRLDSLFLNDEEIIEAAKAYAAVLAGGQPARPLAGSDRWYGQTTVKKKVD
;
A
#
# COMPACT_ATOMS: atom_id res chain seq x y z
N MET A 1 5.74 -11.51 -8.52
CA MET A 1 5.02 -10.41 -9.16
C MET A 1 5.37 -9.14 -8.43
N PHE A 2 5.62 -8.07 -9.17
CA PHE A 2 5.79 -6.73 -8.63
C PHE A 2 4.51 -5.92 -8.85
N ILE A 3 4.07 -5.24 -7.78
CA ILE A 3 2.86 -4.43 -7.77
C ILE A 3 3.28 -3.03 -7.34
N SER A 4 2.85 -2.00 -8.07
CA SER A 4 3.20 -0.62 -7.73
C SER A 4 2.01 0.31 -7.88
N THR A 5 1.90 1.31 -7.03
CA THR A 5 1.05 2.47 -7.34
C THR A 5 1.57 3.19 -8.59
N ILE A 6 0.65 3.80 -9.33
CA ILE A 6 0.94 4.63 -10.51
C ILE A 6 0.24 5.99 -10.35
N GLN A 7 0.93 7.05 -10.74
CA GLN A 7 0.41 8.41 -10.59
C GLN A 7 -0.22 8.95 -11.88
N SER A 8 0.29 8.53 -13.05
CA SER A 8 -0.17 9.03 -14.34
C SER A 8 -0.35 7.93 -15.38
N MET A 9 -1.44 8.01 -16.14
CA MET A 9 -1.69 7.10 -17.27
C MET A 9 -0.59 7.22 -18.33
N ALA A 10 0.04 8.41 -18.45
CA ALA A 10 1.15 8.64 -19.36
C ALA A 10 2.39 7.80 -19.02
N SER A 11 2.49 7.28 -17.80
CA SER A 11 3.60 6.43 -17.35
C SER A 11 3.43 4.96 -17.77
N LEU A 12 2.25 4.52 -18.21
CA LEU A 12 1.98 3.11 -18.55
C LEU A 12 3.01 2.48 -19.52
N PRO A 13 3.51 3.16 -20.57
CA PRO A 13 4.57 2.61 -21.42
C PRO A 13 5.87 2.30 -20.65
N ALA A 14 6.23 3.13 -19.67
CA ALA A 14 7.40 2.93 -18.83
C ALA A 14 7.20 1.79 -17.83
N PHE A 15 6.00 1.67 -17.24
CA PHE A 15 5.63 0.53 -16.40
C PHE A 15 5.64 -0.79 -17.19
N GLN A 16 5.11 -0.80 -18.41
CA GLN A 16 5.15 -1.97 -19.30
C GLN A 16 6.58 -2.42 -19.61
N ALA A 17 7.51 -1.48 -19.76
CA ALA A 17 8.93 -1.77 -19.99
C ALA A 17 9.71 -2.13 -18.72
N SER A 18 9.04 -2.20 -17.56
CA SER A 18 9.62 -2.50 -16.25
C SER A 18 9.24 -3.92 -15.78
N PRO A 19 9.80 -4.40 -14.66
CA PRO A 19 9.38 -5.66 -14.04
C PRO A 19 7.99 -5.64 -13.36
N ILE A 20 7.29 -4.51 -13.37
CA ILE A 20 6.00 -4.35 -12.69
C ILE A 20 4.88 -5.00 -13.50
N ASP A 21 4.14 -5.92 -12.87
CA ASP A 21 3.06 -6.69 -13.51
C ASP A 21 1.68 -6.08 -13.25
N THR A 22 1.54 -5.29 -12.19
CA THR A 22 0.26 -4.75 -11.71
C THR A 22 0.43 -3.32 -11.24
N VAL A 23 -0.41 -2.44 -11.74
CA VAL A 23 -0.47 -1.04 -11.28
C VAL A 23 -1.67 -0.83 -10.37
N VAL A 24 -1.48 -0.11 -9.27
CA VAL A 24 -2.54 0.28 -8.33
C VAL A 24 -2.94 1.72 -8.64
N VAL A 25 -4.16 1.91 -9.10
CA VAL A 25 -4.71 3.22 -9.47
C VAL A 25 -5.60 3.72 -8.32
N ALA A 26 -5.45 5.00 -7.99
CA ALA A 26 -6.27 5.67 -7.00
C ALA A 26 -7.33 6.55 -7.66
N PHE A 27 -8.54 6.55 -7.12
CA PHE A 27 -9.67 7.36 -7.56
C PHE A 27 -10.14 8.31 -6.46
N GLU A 28 -10.57 9.49 -6.87
CA GLU A 28 -11.12 10.52 -5.99
C GLU A 28 -12.30 9.96 -5.18
N GLY A 29 -12.39 10.32 -3.90
CA GLY A 29 -13.47 9.91 -3.01
C GLY A 29 -13.36 8.49 -2.43
N PHE A 30 -12.54 7.60 -3.00
CA PHE A 30 -12.46 6.18 -2.59
C PHE A 30 -11.07 5.72 -2.14
N SER A 31 -10.01 6.39 -2.60
CA SER A 31 -8.63 6.00 -2.30
C SER A 31 -8.04 6.76 -1.11
N LEU A 32 -7.07 6.13 -0.45
CA LEU A 32 -6.33 6.70 0.67
C LEU A 32 -4.82 6.74 0.35
N ARG A 33 -4.11 7.76 0.84
CA ARG A 33 -2.62 7.82 0.79
C ARG A 33 -2.06 7.64 -0.62
N SER A 34 -2.43 8.51 -1.55
CA SER A 34 -1.91 8.46 -2.93
C SER A 34 -1.54 9.85 -3.41
N GLU A 35 -0.40 9.97 -4.10
CA GLU A 35 0.08 11.24 -4.67
C GLU A 35 -0.87 11.81 -5.73
N ALA A 36 -1.47 10.92 -6.52
CA ALA A 36 -2.46 11.28 -7.52
C ALA A 36 -3.73 10.45 -7.33
N LYS A 37 -4.88 11.11 -7.41
CA LYS A 37 -6.21 10.50 -7.42
C LYS A 37 -6.87 10.89 -8.74
N GLN A 38 -7.47 9.92 -9.41
CA GLN A 38 -8.06 10.09 -10.74
C GLN A 38 -9.58 10.32 -10.60
N PRO A 39 -10.21 11.10 -11.50
CA PRO A 39 -11.65 11.19 -11.55
C PRO A 39 -12.27 9.80 -11.82
N ILE A 40 -13.35 9.46 -11.12
CA ILE A 40 -14.01 8.14 -11.24
C ILE A 40 -14.46 7.87 -12.68
N ASP A 41 -14.90 8.90 -13.40
CA ASP A 41 -15.35 8.78 -14.80
C ASP A 41 -14.25 8.28 -15.74
N SER A 42 -12.97 8.37 -15.34
CA SER A 42 -11.83 7.84 -16.10
C SER A 42 -11.55 6.34 -15.86
N LEU A 43 -12.32 5.67 -15.00
CA LEU A 43 -12.10 4.27 -14.60
C LEU A 43 -12.01 3.31 -15.80
N ALA A 44 -12.96 3.41 -16.74
CA ALA A 44 -13.01 2.56 -17.91
C ALA A 44 -11.81 2.80 -18.85
N ASP A 45 -11.42 4.07 -19.02
CA ASP A 45 -10.25 4.45 -19.83
C ASP A 45 -8.96 3.90 -19.21
N TRP A 46 -8.83 3.97 -17.88
CA TRP A 46 -7.69 3.37 -17.16
C TRP A 46 -7.61 1.86 -17.34
N LYS A 47 -8.74 1.15 -17.25
CA LYS A 47 -8.76 -0.30 -17.47
C LYS A 47 -8.33 -0.65 -18.88
N ALA A 48 -8.92 0.01 -19.89
CA ALA A 48 -8.59 -0.21 -21.29
C ALA A 48 -7.11 0.10 -21.59
N ALA A 49 -6.59 1.20 -21.01
CA ALA A 49 -5.19 1.57 -21.17
C ALA A 49 -4.25 0.53 -20.53
N CYS A 50 -4.56 0.02 -19.33
CA CYS A 50 -3.77 -1.04 -18.71
C CYS A 50 -3.75 -2.32 -19.56
N GLU A 51 -4.91 -2.74 -20.09
CA GLU A 51 -5.01 -3.91 -20.98
C GLU A 51 -4.19 -3.76 -22.26
N GLN A 52 -4.24 -2.58 -22.90
CA GLN A 52 -3.45 -2.28 -24.10
C GLN A 52 -1.94 -2.40 -23.85
N HIS A 53 -1.49 -2.12 -22.62
CA HIS A 53 -0.09 -2.22 -22.21
C HIS A 53 0.24 -3.58 -21.55
N GLY A 54 -0.72 -4.51 -21.50
CA GLY A 54 -0.52 -5.83 -20.87
C GLY A 54 -0.33 -5.79 -19.35
N LEU A 55 -0.75 -4.70 -18.70
CA LEU A 55 -0.66 -4.49 -17.26
C LEU A 55 -1.98 -4.85 -16.58
N LYS A 56 -1.91 -5.45 -15.39
CA LYS A 56 -3.09 -5.64 -14.55
C LYS A 56 -3.42 -4.36 -13.79
N MET A 57 -4.70 -4.07 -13.64
CA MET A 57 -5.18 -2.90 -12.92
C MET A 57 -5.77 -3.31 -11.57
N ALA A 58 -5.07 -2.93 -10.50
CA ALA A 58 -5.60 -2.92 -9.15
C ALA A 58 -6.14 -1.54 -8.79
N VAL A 59 -7.10 -1.47 -7.87
CA VAL A 59 -7.68 -0.21 -7.40
C VAL A 59 -7.44 -0.02 -5.91
N ASN A 60 -7.00 1.18 -5.53
CA ASN A 60 -6.92 1.59 -4.13
C ASN A 60 -8.32 1.98 -3.61
N ALA A 61 -8.92 1.15 -2.76
CA ALA A 61 -10.16 1.43 -2.04
C ALA A 61 -9.93 1.40 -0.52
N LEU A 62 -8.79 1.95 -0.07
CA LEU A 62 -8.33 1.88 1.32
C LEU A 62 -8.95 2.92 2.24
N LYS A 63 -9.78 3.82 1.72
CA LYS A 63 -10.46 4.82 2.53
C LYS A 63 -11.37 4.11 3.55
N LEU A 64 -11.49 4.67 4.74
CA LEU A 64 -12.55 4.28 5.67
C LEU A 64 -13.84 4.94 5.21
N PHE A 65 -14.97 4.23 5.20
CA PHE A 65 -16.23 4.79 4.70
C PHE A 65 -17.16 5.10 5.87
N MET A 66 -17.68 6.34 5.91
CA MET A 66 -18.73 6.68 6.86
C MET A 66 -20.10 6.19 6.35
N GLU A 67 -21.09 6.13 7.24
CA GLU A 67 -22.45 5.68 6.93
C GLU A 67 -23.04 6.40 5.70
N GLU A 68 -22.85 7.72 5.61
CA GLU A 68 -23.33 8.53 4.49
C GLU A 68 -22.60 8.27 3.16
N GLU A 69 -21.46 7.56 3.18
CA GLU A 69 -20.64 7.24 2.02
C GLU A 69 -20.93 5.83 1.47
N VAL A 70 -21.72 5.01 2.18
CA VAL A 70 -22.00 3.60 1.84
C VAL A 70 -22.67 3.44 0.49
N ASP A 71 -23.67 4.27 0.18
CA ASP A 71 -24.34 4.25 -1.13
C ASP A 71 -23.34 4.55 -2.27
N GLY A 72 -22.43 5.50 -2.04
CA GLY A 72 -21.37 5.83 -3.00
C GLY A 72 -20.39 4.67 -3.19
N LEU A 73 -20.03 3.98 -2.10
CA LEU A 73 -19.16 2.80 -2.13
C LEU A 73 -19.80 1.64 -2.91
N GLU A 74 -21.09 1.36 -2.73
CA GLU A 74 -21.78 0.28 -3.47
C GLU A 74 -21.79 0.56 -4.98
N HIS A 75 -22.08 1.80 -5.39
CA HIS A 75 -21.98 2.19 -6.81
C HIS A 75 -20.54 2.07 -7.35
N PHE A 76 -19.55 2.46 -6.56
CA PHE A 76 -18.15 2.35 -6.97
C PHE A 76 -17.72 0.89 -7.15
N LEU A 77 -18.01 0.01 -6.18
CA LEU A 77 -17.68 -1.41 -6.30
C LEU A 77 -18.42 -2.07 -7.48
N GLN A 78 -19.67 -1.69 -7.74
CA GLN A 78 -20.39 -2.13 -8.94
C GLN A 78 -19.68 -1.66 -10.22
N ALA A 79 -19.22 -0.41 -10.28
CA ALA A 79 -18.44 0.09 -11.42
C ALA A 79 -17.12 -0.68 -11.60
N LEU A 80 -16.41 -1.00 -10.51
CA LEU A 80 -15.20 -1.84 -10.53
C LEU A 80 -15.48 -3.25 -11.06
N LYS A 81 -16.65 -3.80 -10.74
CA LYS A 81 -17.12 -5.09 -11.28
C LYS A 81 -17.38 -5.01 -12.78
N ASP A 82 -18.09 -3.97 -13.22
CA ASP A 82 -18.51 -3.81 -14.61
C ASP A 82 -17.33 -3.63 -15.57
N VAL A 83 -16.26 -2.94 -15.12
CA VAL A 83 -15.02 -2.81 -15.89
C VAL A 83 -14.05 -3.98 -15.67
N ASP A 84 -14.40 -4.94 -14.82
CA ASP A 84 -13.61 -6.14 -14.54
C ASP A 84 -12.16 -5.86 -14.05
N VAL A 85 -11.98 -5.02 -13.01
CA VAL A 85 -10.64 -4.77 -12.43
C VAL A 85 -9.97 -6.03 -11.91
N ASP A 86 -8.64 -6.09 -11.87
CA ASP A 86 -7.87 -7.29 -11.49
C ASP A 86 -7.76 -7.49 -9.98
N ALA A 87 -7.79 -6.41 -9.20
CA ALA A 87 -7.73 -6.44 -7.74
C ALA A 87 -8.28 -5.15 -7.11
N ILE A 88 -8.70 -5.24 -5.84
CA ILE A 88 -9.20 -4.10 -5.06
C ILE A 88 -8.53 -4.15 -3.69
N TYR A 89 -7.69 -3.16 -3.39
CA TYR A 89 -7.07 -2.99 -2.08
C TYR A 89 -8.07 -2.37 -1.11
N TYR A 90 -8.28 -3.00 0.04
CA TYR A 90 -9.23 -2.52 1.03
C TYR A 90 -8.71 -2.73 2.46
N ALA A 91 -9.28 -1.96 3.39
CA ALA A 91 -9.01 -2.08 4.82
C ALA A 91 -10.29 -2.04 5.68
N ASP A 92 -11.36 -1.42 5.16
CA ASP A 92 -12.65 -1.27 5.83
C ASP A 92 -13.53 -2.52 5.62
N GLU A 93 -14.07 -3.10 6.69
CA GLU A 93 -14.88 -4.32 6.62
C GLU A 93 -16.19 -4.13 5.85
N GLY A 94 -16.72 -2.91 5.77
CA GLY A 94 -17.87 -2.58 4.92
C GLY A 94 -17.58 -2.79 3.43
N VAL A 95 -16.34 -2.54 2.99
CA VAL A 95 -15.92 -2.86 1.61
C VAL A 95 -15.99 -4.36 1.35
N PHE A 96 -15.56 -5.19 2.31
CA PHE A 96 -15.64 -6.65 2.17
C PHE A 96 -17.09 -7.13 2.08
N GLU A 97 -17.98 -6.65 2.95
CA GLU A 97 -19.39 -7.04 2.98
C GLU A 97 -20.05 -6.78 1.61
N ILE A 98 -19.93 -5.55 1.10
CA ILE A 98 -20.56 -5.14 -0.15
C ILE A 98 -19.93 -5.89 -1.32
N ALA A 99 -18.59 -5.99 -1.37
CA ALA A 99 -17.90 -6.74 -2.40
C ALA A 99 -18.33 -8.21 -2.42
N GLN A 100 -18.55 -8.85 -1.27
CA GLN A 100 -19.06 -10.22 -1.21
C GLN A 100 -20.49 -10.33 -1.79
N ARG A 101 -21.40 -9.39 -1.46
CA ARG A 101 -22.74 -9.34 -2.08
C ARG A 101 -22.67 -9.21 -3.60
N LEU A 102 -21.69 -8.47 -4.10
CA LEU A 102 -21.44 -8.26 -5.52
C LEU A 102 -20.64 -9.40 -6.18
N GLY A 103 -20.12 -10.37 -5.43
CA GLY A 103 -19.30 -11.46 -5.97
C GLY A 103 -17.88 -11.03 -6.36
N LEU A 104 -17.31 -10.05 -5.67
CA LEU A 104 -15.97 -9.48 -5.89
C LEU A 104 -14.92 -9.95 -4.87
N GLN A 105 -15.27 -10.80 -3.90
CA GLN A 105 -14.38 -11.18 -2.79
C GLN A 105 -13.04 -11.76 -3.27
N GLU A 106 -13.04 -12.50 -4.37
CA GLU A 106 -11.84 -13.10 -5.00
C GLU A 106 -10.90 -12.09 -5.68
N LYS A 107 -11.31 -10.83 -5.75
CA LYS A 107 -10.50 -9.70 -6.22
C LYS A 107 -9.94 -8.86 -5.07
N LEU A 108 -10.43 -9.04 -3.86
CA LEU A 108 -10.02 -8.23 -2.72
C LEU A 108 -8.60 -8.55 -2.26
N VAL A 109 -7.84 -7.52 -1.91
CA VAL A 109 -6.54 -7.60 -1.23
C VAL A 109 -6.65 -6.83 0.08
N TYR A 110 -6.61 -7.54 1.21
CA TYR A 110 -6.73 -6.90 2.51
C TYR A 110 -5.40 -6.25 2.90
N GLN A 111 -5.38 -4.93 3.11
CA GLN A 111 -4.17 -4.17 3.42
C GLN A 111 -4.44 -3.08 4.49
N PRO A 112 -4.53 -3.46 5.77
CA PRO A 112 -4.80 -2.53 6.88
C PRO A 112 -3.56 -1.80 7.42
N GLU A 113 -2.40 -1.96 6.78
CA GLU A 113 -1.06 -1.50 7.20
C GLU A 113 -0.47 -2.19 8.45
N THR A 114 -1.22 -2.30 9.55
CA THR A 114 -0.65 -2.58 10.88
C THR A 114 -1.18 -3.83 11.56
N LEU A 115 -2.27 -4.43 11.06
CA LEU A 115 -3.01 -5.44 11.84
C LEU A 115 -2.58 -6.89 11.59
N VAL A 116 -2.05 -7.20 10.40
CA VAL A 116 -1.81 -8.58 9.98
C VAL A 116 -0.40 -9.02 10.41
N THR A 117 -0.31 -9.69 11.55
CA THR A 117 0.98 -9.98 12.21
C THR A 117 1.23 -11.47 12.42
N ASN A 118 0.30 -12.34 12.06
CA ASN A 118 0.41 -13.77 12.26
C ASN A 118 -0.35 -14.60 11.22
N THR A 119 -0.10 -15.91 11.20
CA THR A 119 -0.75 -16.84 10.25
C THR A 119 -2.28 -16.90 10.39
N PRO A 120 -2.87 -16.98 11.60
CA PRO A 120 -4.32 -16.88 11.77
C PRO A 120 -4.96 -15.64 11.14
N ASP A 121 -4.36 -14.45 11.27
CA ASP A 121 -4.88 -13.23 10.64
C ASP A 121 -4.98 -13.40 9.12
N VAL A 122 -3.91 -13.91 8.50
CA VAL A 122 -3.90 -14.15 7.05
C VAL A 122 -4.94 -15.19 6.65
N ARG A 123 -4.99 -16.33 7.36
CA ARG A 123 -5.95 -17.41 7.06
C ARG A 123 -7.40 -16.96 7.19
N PHE A 124 -7.70 -16.13 8.19
CA PHE A 124 -9.05 -15.61 8.39
C PHE A 124 -9.60 -14.96 7.11
N TYR A 125 -8.85 -14.07 6.48
CA TYR A 125 -9.29 -13.42 5.24
C TYR A 125 -9.23 -14.36 4.03
N LEU A 126 -8.23 -15.24 3.92
CA LEU A 126 -8.17 -16.21 2.83
C LEU A 126 -9.35 -17.20 2.86
N ASP A 127 -9.77 -17.65 4.05
CA ASP A 127 -10.91 -18.55 4.23
C ASP A 127 -12.25 -17.86 3.87
N LEU A 128 -12.31 -16.53 3.95
CA LEU A 128 -13.42 -15.71 3.45
C LEU A 128 -13.43 -15.53 1.91
N GLY A 129 -12.41 -16.06 1.22
CA GLY A 129 -12.27 -15.98 -0.24
C GLY A 129 -11.50 -14.76 -0.74
N VAL A 130 -10.84 -14.00 0.16
CA VAL A 130 -10.00 -12.86 -0.22
C VAL A 130 -8.76 -13.35 -0.99
N LYS A 131 -8.37 -12.62 -2.04
CA LYS A 131 -7.28 -12.99 -2.95
C LYS A 131 -5.92 -13.06 -2.27
N SER A 132 -5.64 -12.09 -1.40
CA SER A 132 -4.34 -11.87 -0.78
C SER A 132 -4.47 -10.96 0.44
N VAL A 133 -3.46 -10.99 1.31
CA VAL A 133 -3.39 -10.18 2.52
C VAL A 133 -2.00 -9.58 2.63
N SER A 134 -1.92 -8.25 2.78
CA SER A 134 -0.67 -7.52 3.01
C SER A 134 -0.29 -7.60 4.49
N LEU A 135 0.93 -8.06 4.77
CA LEU A 135 1.46 -8.18 6.13
C LEU A 135 1.79 -6.81 6.72
N ALA A 136 1.80 -6.72 8.05
CA ALA A 136 2.21 -5.53 8.77
C ALA A 136 3.71 -5.23 8.57
N HIS A 137 4.05 -3.94 8.48
CA HIS A 137 5.43 -3.48 8.18
C HIS A 137 6.40 -3.56 9.37
N GLU A 138 5.92 -3.94 10.55
CA GLU A 138 6.71 -4.05 11.78
C GLU A 138 7.30 -5.45 12.02
N LEU A 139 6.98 -6.41 11.17
CA LEU A 139 7.42 -7.79 11.31
C LEU A 139 8.90 -7.94 10.95
N SER A 140 9.62 -8.73 11.75
CA SER A 140 10.98 -9.13 11.41
C SER A 140 10.99 -10.11 10.23
N LEU A 141 12.16 -10.31 9.61
CA LEU A 141 12.31 -11.30 8.54
C LEU A 141 11.86 -12.71 9.01
N GLU A 142 12.25 -13.12 10.22
CA GLU A 142 11.91 -14.43 10.77
C GLU A 142 10.38 -14.60 10.91
N GLU A 143 9.69 -13.56 11.38
CA GLU A 143 8.23 -13.58 11.56
C GLU A 143 7.51 -13.66 10.22
N ILE A 144 7.97 -12.87 9.24
CA ILE A 144 7.47 -12.92 7.86
C ILE A 144 7.63 -14.33 7.28
N VAL A 145 8.81 -14.93 7.41
CA VAL A 145 9.10 -16.28 6.89
C VAL A 145 8.14 -17.30 7.51
N GLY A 146 7.92 -17.23 8.83
CA GLY A 146 6.99 -18.13 9.52
C GLY A 146 5.55 -18.02 9.01
N ILE A 147 5.09 -16.81 8.68
CA ILE A 147 3.75 -16.58 8.14
C ILE A 147 3.64 -17.09 6.70
N VAL A 148 4.59 -16.70 5.84
CA VAL A 148 4.53 -16.95 4.39
C VAL A 148 4.65 -18.43 4.05
N GLN A 149 5.44 -19.21 4.81
CA GLN A 149 5.53 -20.66 4.65
C GLN A 149 4.17 -21.36 4.82
N ASN A 150 3.28 -20.76 5.61
CA ASN A 150 1.92 -21.25 5.84
C ASN A 150 0.87 -20.63 4.91
N CYS A 151 1.15 -19.44 4.40
CA CYS A 151 0.24 -18.60 3.63
C CYS A 151 1.00 -17.90 2.47
N PRO A 152 1.29 -18.60 1.35
CA PRO A 152 2.06 -18.03 0.24
C PRO A 152 1.32 -16.90 -0.51
N GLN A 153 0.03 -16.71 -0.27
CA GLN A 153 -0.75 -15.58 -0.77
C GLN A 153 -0.50 -14.27 -0.02
N ALA A 154 0.32 -14.26 1.03
CA ALA A 154 0.71 -13.04 1.72
C ALA A 154 1.49 -12.09 0.79
N GLU A 155 1.30 -10.80 1.00
CA GLU A 155 1.96 -9.71 0.28
C GLU A 155 2.79 -8.87 1.24
N ILE A 156 3.90 -8.34 0.75
CA ILE A 156 4.83 -7.54 1.54
C ILE A 156 5.13 -6.24 0.79
N LEU A 157 5.04 -5.12 1.50
CA LEU A 157 5.61 -3.85 1.04
C LEU A 157 7.13 -3.94 1.14
N ILE A 158 7.81 -3.89 0.00
CA ILE A 158 9.27 -3.97 -0.06
C ILE A 158 9.94 -2.63 -0.31
N HIS A 159 9.17 -1.63 -0.79
CA HIS A 159 9.67 -0.30 -1.05
C HIS A 159 8.62 0.78 -0.86
N GLY A 160 8.99 1.89 -0.22
CA GLY A 160 8.12 3.06 -0.06
C GLY A 160 7.82 3.39 1.39
N TYR A 161 7.13 4.51 1.60
CA TYR A 161 6.70 4.92 2.93
C TYR A 161 5.47 4.12 3.37
N PHE A 162 5.37 3.85 4.67
CA PHE A 162 4.18 3.22 5.24
C PHE A 162 3.58 4.08 6.35
N SER A 163 2.27 3.96 6.54
CA SER A 163 1.57 4.74 7.56
C SER A 163 1.74 4.12 8.94
N ILE A 164 2.14 4.95 9.91
CA ILE A 164 2.26 4.61 11.33
C ILE A 164 1.00 5.02 12.09
N LEU A 165 0.37 6.13 11.67
CA LEU A 165 -0.85 6.63 12.28
C LEU A 165 -1.80 7.13 11.22
N TYR A 166 -3.09 6.87 11.45
CA TYR A 166 -4.18 7.48 10.73
C TYR A 166 -5.29 7.91 11.67
N SER A 167 -5.77 9.14 11.47
CA SER A 167 -6.93 9.70 12.15
C SER A 167 -7.79 10.45 11.14
N ARG A 168 -9.08 10.13 11.06
CA ARG A 168 -10.04 10.95 10.28
C ARG A 168 -10.23 12.37 10.78
N ARG A 169 -9.75 12.67 11.99
CA ARG A 169 -9.76 14.05 12.52
C ARG A 169 -8.56 14.81 11.96
N PRO A 170 -8.71 16.10 11.62
CA PRO A 170 -7.62 16.94 11.15
C PRO A 170 -6.79 17.43 12.35
N LEU A 171 -5.92 16.55 12.86
CA LEU A 171 -5.13 16.76 14.08
C LEU A 171 -4.20 17.97 13.95
N VAL A 172 -3.58 18.19 12.78
CA VAL A 172 -2.69 19.32 12.53
C VAL A 172 -3.48 20.62 12.51
N THR A 173 -4.59 20.68 11.77
CA THR A 173 -5.48 21.86 11.78
C THR A 173 -5.97 22.17 13.20
N ASN A 174 -6.43 21.15 13.93
CA ASN A 174 -6.94 21.33 15.29
C ASN A 174 -5.86 21.87 16.23
N TYR A 175 -4.64 21.33 16.15
CA TYR A 175 -3.52 21.80 16.94
C TYR A 175 -3.11 23.24 16.59
N LEU A 176 -2.97 23.56 15.30
CA LEU A 176 -2.62 24.91 14.84
C LEU A 176 -3.66 25.93 15.31
N ARG A 177 -4.94 25.63 15.17
CA ARG A 177 -6.04 26.48 15.66
C ARG A 177 -5.94 26.69 17.18
N HIS A 178 -5.65 25.64 17.94
CA HIS A 178 -5.51 25.72 19.39
C HIS A 178 -4.40 26.71 19.82
N ILE A 179 -3.29 26.76 19.07
CA ILE A 179 -2.17 27.68 19.34
C ILE A 179 -2.30 29.02 18.60
N GLY A 180 -3.47 29.33 18.02
CA GLY A 180 -3.73 30.60 17.33
C GLY A 180 -3.02 30.74 15.97
N LYS A 181 -2.72 29.62 15.29
CA LYS A 181 -2.13 29.58 13.95
C LYS A 181 -3.10 28.97 12.94
N GLU A 182 -2.91 29.33 11.67
CA GLU A 182 -3.65 28.74 10.55
C GLU A 182 -2.79 27.71 9.82
N LYS A 183 -3.45 26.68 9.26
CA LYS A 183 -2.80 25.69 8.39
C LYS A 183 -2.36 26.37 7.09
N LYS A 184 -1.13 26.09 6.65
CA LYS A 184 -0.50 26.70 5.46
C LYS A 184 -0.12 25.69 4.38
N SER A 185 -0.15 24.41 4.70
CA SER A 185 0.28 23.29 3.86
C SER A 185 -0.54 22.07 4.26
N ASP A 186 -0.72 21.12 3.35
CA ASP A 186 -1.26 19.80 3.69
C ASP A 186 -0.14 18.84 4.14
N ARG A 187 1.13 19.24 3.98
CA ARG A 187 2.32 18.48 4.40
C ARG A 187 3.05 19.17 5.54
N TYR A 188 3.37 18.39 6.57
CA TYR A 188 4.14 18.78 7.75
C TYR A 188 5.11 17.66 8.13
N ASP A 189 5.99 17.95 9.09
CA ASP A 189 6.86 16.94 9.70
C ASP A 189 6.58 16.85 11.21
N LEU A 190 6.55 15.63 11.72
CA LEU A 190 6.51 15.32 13.15
C LEU A 190 7.90 14.85 13.60
N VAL A 191 8.53 15.63 14.47
CA VAL A 191 9.80 15.29 15.13
C VAL A 191 9.51 15.08 16.61
N GLU A 192 9.85 13.91 17.13
CA GLU A 192 9.69 13.60 18.55
C GLU A 192 10.82 14.20 19.39
N GLN A 193 10.61 14.37 20.69
CA GLN A 193 11.61 14.95 21.59
C GLN A 193 12.91 14.12 21.70
N THR A 194 12.85 12.84 21.33
CA THR A 194 13.92 11.86 21.55
C THR A 194 14.66 11.45 20.28
N ARG A 195 14.32 12.01 19.11
CA ARG A 195 15.01 11.74 17.85
C ARG A 195 15.01 12.96 16.94
N ASP A 196 15.99 13.03 16.04
CA ASP A 196 16.08 14.09 15.04
C ASP A 196 15.38 13.72 13.72
N GLU A 197 15.04 12.45 13.51
CA GLU A 197 14.33 11.97 12.32
C GLU A 197 12.93 12.60 12.22
N ALA A 198 12.63 13.20 11.08
CA ALA A 198 11.32 13.75 10.75
C ALA A 198 10.42 12.67 10.17
N MET A 199 9.23 12.51 10.75
CA MET A 199 8.16 11.70 10.17
C MET A 199 7.24 12.58 9.31
N PRO A 200 7.06 12.28 8.02
CA PRO A 200 6.12 12.99 7.19
C PRO A 200 4.70 12.89 7.73
N VAL A 201 3.98 14.01 7.68
CA VAL A 201 2.57 14.13 8.02
C VAL A 201 1.83 14.68 6.80
N LEU A 202 0.78 13.97 6.37
CA LEU A 202 -0.17 14.44 5.37
C LEU A 202 -1.51 14.67 6.05
N GLU A 203 -2.10 15.85 5.89
CA GLU A 203 -3.46 16.14 6.32
C GLU A 203 -4.32 16.57 5.13
N ASP A 204 -5.13 15.64 4.62
CA ASP A 204 -6.01 15.82 3.46
C ASP A 204 -7.49 15.68 3.86
N GLU A 205 -8.39 15.53 2.87
CA GLU A 205 -9.83 15.38 3.10
C GLU A 205 -10.21 14.11 3.89
N SER A 206 -9.32 13.12 3.94
CA SER A 206 -9.53 11.85 4.64
C SER A 206 -9.01 11.88 6.09
N GLY A 207 -8.30 12.95 6.48
CA GLY A 207 -7.82 13.18 7.84
C GLY A 207 -6.30 13.39 7.90
N THR A 208 -5.71 13.08 9.06
CA THR A 208 -4.27 13.15 9.30
C THR A 208 -3.63 11.78 9.23
N HIS A 209 -2.54 11.69 8.46
CA HIS A 209 -1.68 10.52 8.32
C HIS A 209 -0.28 10.86 8.78
N VAL A 210 0.34 9.98 9.56
CA VAL A 210 1.77 10.04 9.88
C VAL A 210 2.43 8.82 9.27
N PHE A 211 3.59 9.01 8.65
CA PHE A 211 4.33 7.97 7.94
C PHE A 211 5.66 7.66 8.62
N SER A 212 6.28 6.56 8.20
CA SER A 212 7.66 6.23 8.55
C SER A 212 8.61 7.37 8.20
N ALA A 213 9.64 7.57 9.03
CA ALA A 213 10.63 8.62 8.79
C ALA A 213 11.50 8.34 7.54
N GLU A 214 11.65 7.06 7.21
CA GLU A 214 12.35 6.58 6.02
C GLU A 214 11.45 5.58 5.29
N PRO A 215 11.56 5.45 3.95
CA PRO A 215 10.86 4.41 3.23
C PRO A 215 11.46 3.04 3.57
N ILE A 216 10.63 1.99 3.57
CA ILE A 216 11.13 0.63 3.62
C ILE A 216 11.94 0.33 2.36
N GLN A 217 13.00 -0.45 2.50
CA GLN A 217 13.92 -0.80 1.45
C GLN A 217 14.42 -2.21 1.72
N SER A 218 14.06 -3.16 0.88
CA SER A 218 14.28 -4.60 1.16
C SER A 218 15.37 -5.24 0.31
N LEU A 219 16.33 -4.49 -0.24
CA LEU A 219 17.25 -5.00 -1.29
C LEU A 219 18.10 -6.12 -0.73
N ASP A 220 18.62 -5.95 0.48
CA ASP A 220 19.46 -6.94 1.15
C ASP A 220 18.67 -8.19 1.58
N TYR A 221 17.34 -8.08 1.65
CA TYR A 221 16.44 -9.15 2.10
C TYR A 221 15.57 -9.76 1.00
N ILE A 222 15.52 -9.17 -0.20
CA ILE A 222 14.58 -9.58 -1.25
C ILE A 222 14.79 -11.03 -1.68
N GLN A 223 16.06 -11.48 -1.72
CA GLN A 223 16.37 -12.87 -2.04
C GLN A 223 15.88 -13.81 -0.94
N ALA A 224 16.09 -13.48 0.34
CA ALA A 224 15.61 -14.28 1.46
C ALA A 224 14.08 -14.35 1.50
N LEU A 225 13.38 -13.23 1.24
CA LEU A 225 11.92 -13.19 1.12
C LEU A 225 11.43 -14.08 -0.03
N TYR A 226 12.10 -14.01 -1.19
CA TYR A 226 11.77 -14.83 -2.34
C TYR A 226 11.98 -16.32 -2.06
N ASP A 227 13.12 -16.69 -1.47
CA ASP A 227 13.45 -18.07 -1.14
C ASP A 227 12.49 -18.66 -0.09
N ALA A 228 11.99 -17.82 0.82
CA ALA A 228 10.98 -18.18 1.82
C ALA A 228 9.56 -18.40 1.25
N GLY A 229 9.33 -18.04 -0.01
CA GLY A 229 8.06 -18.26 -0.69
C GLY A 229 7.23 -17.00 -0.95
N VAL A 230 7.73 -15.80 -0.63
CA VAL A 230 7.02 -14.56 -0.96
C VAL A 230 6.97 -14.40 -2.48
N ARG A 231 5.77 -14.15 -3.02
CA ARG A 231 5.58 -13.97 -4.46
C ARG A 231 4.93 -12.65 -4.83
N ARG A 232 4.40 -11.91 -3.85
CA ARG A 232 3.70 -10.63 -4.05
C ARG A 232 4.49 -9.52 -3.37
N PHE A 233 5.18 -8.73 -4.16
CA PHE A 233 6.03 -7.64 -3.70
C PHE A 233 5.40 -6.31 -4.08
N ARG A 234 4.98 -5.53 -3.09
CA ARG A 234 4.36 -4.23 -3.28
C ARG A 234 5.41 -3.12 -3.15
N LEU A 235 5.32 -2.14 -4.04
CA LEU A 235 6.04 -0.89 -3.99
C LEU A 235 5.01 0.26 -3.92
N ASP A 236 5.24 1.24 -3.07
CA ASP A 236 4.35 2.38 -2.91
C ASP A 236 5.08 3.69 -3.28
N SER A 237 4.46 4.46 -4.17
CA SER A 237 5.02 5.69 -4.72
C SER A 237 4.62 6.94 -3.94
N LEU A 238 3.99 6.83 -2.77
CA LEU A 238 3.75 7.99 -1.92
C LEU A 238 5.07 8.67 -1.51
N PHE A 239 5.17 9.98 -1.71
CA PHE A 239 6.38 10.79 -1.60
C PHE A 239 7.50 10.49 -2.60
N LEU A 240 7.24 9.65 -3.59
CA LEU A 240 8.12 9.34 -4.71
C LEU A 240 7.40 9.69 -6.02
N ASN A 241 8.07 9.53 -7.15
CA ASN A 241 7.43 9.61 -8.46
C ASN A 241 7.48 8.27 -9.22
N ASP A 242 6.76 8.19 -10.35
CA ASP A 242 6.67 6.99 -11.17
C ASP A 242 8.04 6.53 -11.73
N GLU A 243 8.99 7.44 -12.01
CA GLU A 243 10.33 7.06 -12.46
C GLU A 243 11.11 6.39 -11.31
N GLU A 244 11.06 6.96 -10.12
CA GLU A 244 11.72 6.42 -8.92
C GLU A 244 11.22 5.01 -8.58
N ILE A 245 9.90 4.76 -8.67
CA ILE A 245 9.32 3.45 -8.35
C ILE A 245 9.66 2.39 -9.39
N ILE A 246 9.76 2.79 -10.67
CA ILE A 246 10.21 1.91 -11.75
C ILE A 246 11.68 1.52 -11.55
N GLU A 247 12.54 2.47 -11.19
CA GLU A 247 13.96 2.19 -10.91
C GLU A 247 14.12 1.28 -9.69
N ALA A 248 13.31 1.47 -8.65
CA ALA A 248 13.26 0.55 -7.52
C ALA A 248 12.87 -0.87 -7.94
N ALA A 249 11.80 -1.03 -8.73
CA ALA A 249 11.38 -2.35 -9.23
C ALA A 249 12.47 -3.04 -10.07
N LYS A 250 13.17 -2.30 -10.94
CA LYS A 250 14.31 -2.81 -11.70
C LYS A 250 15.46 -3.27 -10.80
N ALA A 251 15.76 -2.51 -9.75
CA ALA A 251 16.78 -2.87 -8.78
C ALA A 251 16.45 -4.19 -8.05
N TYR A 252 15.22 -4.37 -7.57
CA TYR A 252 14.80 -5.63 -6.94
C TYR A 252 14.85 -6.80 -7.92
N ALA A 253 14.37 -6.62 -9.15
CA ALA A 253 14.41 -7.65 -10.17
C ALA A 253 15.85 -8.06 -10.53
N ALA A 254 16.78 -7.10 -10.58
CA ALA A 254 18.19 -7.37 -10.81
C ALA A 254 18.81 -8.23 -9.71
N VAL A 255 18.50 -7.95 -8.43
CA VAL A 255 18.97 -8.77 -7.30
C VAL A 255 18.39 -10.18 -7.36
N LEU A 256 17.09 -10.33 -7.63
CA LEU A 256 16.45 -11.64 -7.79
C LEU A 256 17.02 -12.46 -8.97
N ALA A 257 17.59 -11.80 -9.97
CA ALA A 257 18.30 -12.43 -11.08
C ALA A 257 19.78 -12.78 -10.75
N GLY A 258 20.22 -12.59 -9.50
CA GLY A 258 21.61 -12.81 -9.07
C GLY A 258 22.57 -11.67 -9.43
N GLY A 259 22.05 -10.53 -9.85
CA GLY A 259 22.80 -9.33 -10.20
C GLY A 259 22.97 -8.34 -9.05
N GLN A 260 23.27 -7.10 -9.40
CA GLN A 260 23.36 -5.96 -8.50
C GLN A 260 22.50 -4.82 -9.05
N PRO A 261 21.92 -3.98 -8.18
CA PRO A 261 21.16 -2.83 -8.64
C PRO A 261 22.08 -1.84 -9.37
N ALA A 262 21.56 -1.17 -10.40
CA ALA A 262 22.35 -0.20 -11.18
C ALA A 262 22.75 1.03 -10.37
N ARG A 263 21.96 1.35 -9.34
CA ARG A 263 22.16 2.47 -8.39
C ARG A 263 21.66 2.04 -7.01
N PRO A 264 22.22 2.59 -5.92
CA PRO A 264 21.67 2.39 -4.59
C PRO A 264 20.25 2.96 -4.50
N LEU A 265 19.38 2.31 -3.72
CA LEU A 265 18.05 2.81 -3.38
C LEU A 265 18.09 3.52 -2.03
N ALA A 266 17.36 4.62 -1.91
CA ALA A 266 17.14 5.27 -0.64
C ALA A 266 16.18 4.46 0.24
N GLY A 267 16.35 4.58 1.55
CA GLY A 267 15.47 3.96 2.55
C GLY A 267 16.23 3.14 3.56
N SER A 268 15.48 2.35 4.32
CA SER A 268 15.97 1.63 5.47
C SER A 268 15.43 0.20 5.48
N ASP A 269 16.26 -0.73 5.94
CA ASP A 269 15.93 -2.14 6.11
C ASP A 269 15.83 -2.52 7.61
N ARG A 270 15.95 -1.52 8.50
CA ARG A 270 16.09 -1.71 9.95
C ARG A 270 14.98 -2.55 10.58
N TRP A 271 13.76 -2.48 10.03
CA TRP A 271 12.60 -3.22 10.52
C TRP A 271 12.78 -4.74 10.47
N TYR A 272 13.52 -5.25 9.48
CA TYR A 272 13.81 -6.68 9.37
C TYR A 272 14.69 -7.19 10.53
N GLY A 273 15.54 -6.32 11.09
CA GLY A 273 16.47 -6.63 12.17
C GLY A 273 16.01 -6.19 13.57
N GLN A 274 14.91 -5.43 13.66
CA GLN A 274 14.39 -4.99 14.94
C GLN A 274 13.68 -6.13 15.67
N THR A 275 13.92 -6.24 16.97
CA THR A 275 13.18 -7.19 17.81
C THR A 275 11.86 -6.54 18.20
N THR A 276 10.75 -7.12 17.77
CA THR A 276 9.42 -6.75 18.26
C THR A 276 9.32 -7.03 19.77
N VAL A 277 8.44 -6.33 20.48
CA VAL A 277 8.29 -6.50 21.93
C VAL A 277 7.66 -7.88 22.23
N LYS A 278 8.49 -8.91 22.35
CA LYS A 278 8.10 -10.30 22.64
C LYS A 278 8.00 -10.48 24.16
N LYS A 279 6.91 -9.96 24.75
CA LYS A 279 6.62 -9.89 26.21
C LYS A 279 7.57 -8.98 27.01
N LYS A 280 7.02 -8.25 27.98
CA LYS A 280 7.80 -7.85 29.16
C LYS A 280 8.24 -9.13 29.84
N VAL A 281 9.55 -9.34 29.95
CA VAL A 281 10.08 -10.30 30.91
C VAL A 281 9.76 -9.70 32.29
N ASP A 282 8.88 -10.36 33.04
CA ASP A 282 8.54 -10.00 34.42
C ASP A 282 9.77 -10.04 35.33
#